data_AF-A0A7C1HHU4-F1
#
_entry.id   AF-A0A7C1HHU4-F1
#
_cell.length_a   1.000
_cell.length_b   1.000
_cell.length_c   1.000
_cell.angle_alpha   90.00
_cell.angle_beta   90.00
_cell.angle_gamma   90.00
#
_symmetry.space_group_name_H-M   'P 1'
#
loop_
_entity.id
_entity.type
_entity.pdbx_description
1 polymer ?
#
loop_
_entity_poly.entity_id
_entity_poly.type
_entity_poly.pdbx_seq_one_letter_code
_entity_poly.pdbx_strand_id
1 'polypeptide(L)'
;YSPLTEDSLKPYSYSDDKGRFRLIEIVAAGIQKYEGRKEFEFEGVKAPWLYTKDRLKEMLDSGLLYKTSTGSIKKKQYLKDVKGLVVSDIWVDSDVKPLQGSSAESLGYQTQKPVSLLERIIKASSKEGDWVLDPFCGCGTTVSAAEKLKRNWIGIDITALSINLIKHRLMDEFKLDVKDINVDGFPKDLTGAGELFKKDPFQFEHWAVDLINARPAGNKSEGKMKGADKGIDGVMYFIKNTKEEYGKALVQVKGGGVKRSDIATLKGDVDREKAEAGIFITLEKPTKPMIQEAVEAGTFSTPLTLKTSKPEYPKIQILTIEEILNGKMPDLPQGLSKAYYKEASASKVDKSLKQKLMI
;
A
#
# COMPACT_ATOMS: atom_id res chain seq x y z
N TYR A 1 13.91 14.27 13.79
CA TYR A 1 14.40 13.52 14.96
C TYR A 1 13.52 12.30 15.13
N SER A 2 14.09 11.13 15.40
CA SER A 2 13.32 9.94 15.79
C SER A 2 12.99 9.98 17.30
N PRO A 3 11.96 9.27 17.76
CA PRO A 3 11.63 9.17 19.18
C PRO A 3 12.82 8.67 20.02
N LEU A 4 12.86 9.08 21.29
CA LEU A 4 13.82 8.53 22.25
C LEU A 4 13.43 7.08 22.61
N THR A 5 14.42 6.19 22.63
CA THR A 5 14.29 4.81 23.09
C THR A 5 14.68 4.68 24.56
N GLU A 6 14.29 3.60 25.23
CA GLU A 6 14.74 3.31 26.60
C GLU A 6 16.28 3.34 26.73
N ASP A 7 16.99 2.78 25.75
CA ASP A 7 18.45 2.82 25.69
C ASP A 7 18.99 4.25 25.58
N SER A 8 18.34 5.12 24.81
CA SER A 8 18.73 6.52 24.70
C SER A 8 18.50 7.33 25.98
N LEU A 9 17.62 6.85 26.88
CA LEU A 9 17.35 7.46 28.17
C LEU A 9 18.36 7.04 29.25
N LYS A 10 19.03 5.89 29.10
CA LYS A 10 20.01 5.37 30.07
C LYS A 10 21.13 6.37 30.43
N PRO A 11 21.72 7.13 29.47
CA PRO A 11 22.75 8.12 29.79
C PRO A 11 22.26 9.32 30.61
N TYR A 12 20.95 9.57 30.71
CA TYR A 12 20.36 10.65 31.51
C TYR A 12 20.20 10.21 32.97
N SER A 13 21.32 9.86 33.60
CA SER A 13 21.40 9.33 34.97
C SER A 13 21.55 10.39 36.05
N TYR A 14 21.82 11.65 35.67
CA TYR A 14 21.95 12.76 36.62
C TYR A 14 20.67 13.58 36.69
N SER A 15 20.45 14.29 37.80
CA SER A 15 19.35 15.23 37.96
C SER A 15 19.73 16.41 38.86
N ASP A 16 19.15 17.57 38.57
CA ASP A 16 19.16 18.77 39.41
C ASP A 16 17.77 19.43 39.36
N ASP A 17 17.65 20.66 39.88
CA ASP A 17 16.45 21.49 39.89
C ASP A 17 15.87 21.75 38.49
N LYS A 18 16.69 21.65 37.43
CA LYS A 18 16.27 21.85 36.04
C LYS A 18 15.85 20.54 35.36
N GLY A 19 16.03 19.39 36.00
CA GLY A 19 15.55 18.07 35.57
C GLY A 19 16.66 17.06 35.28
N ARG A 20 16.30 15.96 34.62
CA ARG A 20 17.27 14.91 34.24
C ARG A 20 18.22 15.38 33.15
N PHE A 21 19.50 15.08 33.29
CA PHE A 21 20.54 15.43 32.31
C PHE A 21 21.57 14.32 32.13
N ARG A 22 22.29 14.40 31.01
CA ARG A 22 23.52 13.64 30.75
C ARG A 22 24.71 14.59 30.62
N LEU A 23 25.91 14.07 30.82
CA LEU A 23 27.15 14.82 30.65
C LEU A 23 27.70 14.64 29.23
N ILE A 24 28.08 15.74 28.60
CA ILE A 24 28.68 15.75 27.25
C ILE A 24 30.08 16.37 27.31
N GLU A 25 31.01 15.75 26.58
CA GLU A 25 32.37 16.27 26.40
C GLU A 25 32.34 17.61 25.67
N ILE A 26 33.11 18.56 26.19
CA ILE A 26 33.26 19.91 25.61
C ILE A 26 34.70 20.22 25.21
N VAL A 27 35.52 19.18 25.13
CA VAL A 27 36.91 19.22 24.67
C VAL A 27 36.99 18.50 23.33
N ALA A 28 37.73 19.08 22.39
CA ALA A 28 37.96 18.48 21.07
C ALA A 28 38.94 17.31 21.16
N ALA A 29 38.62 16.19 20.52
CA ALA A 29 39.55 15.08 20.32
C ALA A 29 40.05 15.09 18.86
N GLY A 30 41.38 15.17 18.64
CA GLY A 30 42.03 15.05 17.32
C GLY A 30 42.80 16.29 16.82
N ILE A 31 43.41 16.16 15.63
CA ILE A 31 44.20 17.22 14.97
C ILE A 31 43.26 18.34 14.52
N GLN A 32 43.46 19.53 15.07
CA GLN A 32 42.62 20.68 14.76
C GLN A 32 43.01 21.31 13.42
N LYS A 33 42.06 21.35 12.47
CA LYS A 33 42.27 21.92 11.12
C LYS A 33 42.28 23.47 11.07
N TYR A 34 41.97 24.15 12.17
CA TYR A 34 41.82 25.62 12.20
C TYR A 34 42.65 26.23 13.34
N GLU A 35 43.56 27.15 13.00
CA GLU A 35 44.52 27.79 13.93
C GLU A 35 43.88 28.60 15.09
N GLY A 36 42.59 28.93 14.98
CA GLY A 36 41.88 29.82 15.92
C GLY A 36 41.30 29.15 17.17
N ARG A 37 41.32 27.81 17.30
CA ARG A 37 40.81 27.09 18.48
C ARG A 37 41.95 26.63 19.41
N LYS A 38 42.85 27.56 19.74
CA LYS A 38 43.99 27.29 20.61
C LYS A 38 43.53 26.77 21.97
N GLU A 39 44.25 25.80 22.52
CA GLU A 39 44.09 25.38 23.90
C GLU A 39 44.22 26.59 24.83
N PHE A 40 43.30 26.73 25.77
CA PHE A 40 43.36 27.78 26.78
C PHE A 40 42.94 27.24 28.15
N GLU A 41 43.37 27.93 29.19
CA GLU A 41 43.03 27.60 30.57
C GLU A 41 41.67 28.18 30.95
N PHE A 42 40.82 27.33 31.53
CA PHE A 42 39.52 27.67 32.07
C PHE A 42 39.27 26.85 33.34
N GLU A 43 38.93 27.53 34.45
CA GLU A 43 38.62 26.88 35.76
C GLU A 43 39.68 25.87 36.23
N GLY A 44 40.97 26.19 36.00
CA GLY A 44 42.12 25.37 36.35
C GLY A 44 42.40 24.19 35.40
N VAL A 45 41.71 24.13 34.26
CA VAL A 45 41.87 23.09 33.24
C VAL A 45 42.33 23.71 31.93
N LYS A 46 43.52 23.31 31.45
CA LYS A 46 44.02 23.67 30.12
C LYS A 46 43.64 22.59 29.12
N ALA A 47 42.79 22.94 28.15
CA ALA A 47 42.28 21.98 27.18
C ALA A 47 41.92 22.64 25.84
N PRO A 48 41.81 21.87 24.76
CA PRO A 48 41.26 22.31 23.48
C PRO A 48 39.73 22.39 23.55
N TRP A 49 39.19 23.47 24.09
CA TRP A 49 37.73 23.63 24.27
C TRP A 49 36.98 23.75 22.93
N LEU A 50 35.78 23.15 22.85
CA LEU A 50 34.85 23.29 21.72
C LEU A 50 34.15 24.66 21.66
N TYR A 51 34.25 25.45 22.73
CA TYR A 51 33.59 26.74 22.91
C TYR A 51 34.60 27.84 23.26
N THR A 52 34.25 29.10 23.00
CA THR A 52 35.06 30.26 23.39
C THR A 52 35.06 30.46 24.91
N LYS A 53 36.05 31.19 25.43
CA LYS A 53 36.15 31.49 26.88
C LYS A 53 34.89 32.20 27.41
N ASP A 54 34.34 33.14 26.65
CA ASP A 54 33.13 33.86 27.05
C ASP A 54 31.90 32.95 27.09
N ARG A 55 31.76 32.05 26.09
CA ARG A 55 30.67 31.08 26.10
C ARG A 55 30.79 30.08 27.26
N LEU A 56 32.01 29.69 27.64
CA LEU A 56 32.23 28.85 28.81
C LEU A 56 31.87 29.57 30.12
N LYS A 57 32.18 30.87 30.24
CA LYS A 57 31.74 31.69 31.39
C LYS A 57 30.21 31.76 31.46
N GLU A 58 29.53 32.07 30.37
CA GLU A 58 28.05 32.07 30.32
C GLU A 58 27.46 30.71 30.75
N MET A 59 28.09 29.62 30.33
CA MET A 59 27.68 28.26 30.71
C MET A 59 27.95 27.96 32.19
N LEU A 60 29.03 28.49 32.76
CA LEU A 60 29.34 28.39 34.19
C LEU A 60 28.29 29.16 35.00
N ASP A 61 28.04 30.42 34.65
CA ASP A 61 27.11 31.31 35.34
C ASP A 61 25.67 30.80 35.29
N SER A 62 25.29 30.15 34.18
CA SER A 62 23.97 29.51 34.03
C SER A 62 23.87 28.11 34.66
N GLY A 63 24.95 27.60 35.26
CA GLY A 63 24.98 26.28 35.90
C GLY A 63 24.91 25.10 34.91
N LEU A 64 25.26 25.33 33.64
CA LEU A 64 25.29 24.33 32.57
C LEU A 64 26.58 23.48 32.56
N LEU A 65 27.57 23.84 33.37
CA LEU A 65 28.81 23.06 33.52
C LEU A 65 28.76 22.13 34.73
N TYR A 66 29.46 21.01 34.62
CA TYR A 66 29.63 20.01 35.67
C TYR A 66 31.11 19.65 35.76
N LYS A 67 31.71 19.82 36.94
CA LYS A 67 33.10 19.43 37.22
C LYS A 67 33.11 18.03 37.83
N THR A 68 33.79 17.08 37.20
CA THR A 68 33.91 15.71 37.71
C THR A 68 34.90 15.66 38.89
N SER A 69 34.87 14.57 39.66
CA SER A 69 35.84 14.31 40.73
C SER A 69 37.29 14.26 40.22
N THR A 70 37.49 13.89 38.96
CA THR A 70 38.80 13.89 38.27
C THR A 70 39.23 15.26 37.76
N GLY A 71 38.43 16.31 37.99
CA GLY A 71 38.71 17.69 37.59
C GLY A 71 38.28 18.05 36.16
N SER A 72 37.79 17.10 35.36
CA SER A 72 37.31 17.37 34.00
C SER A 72 36.01 18.18 34.00
N ILE A 73 35.84 19.10 33.05
CA ILE A 73 34.64 19.92 32.93
C ILE A 73 33.80 19.41 31.76
N LYS A 74 32.53 19.12 32.03
CA LYS A 74 31.55 18.63 31.06
C LYS A 74 30.34 19.55 31.01
N LYS A 75 29.58 19.48 29.91
CA LYS A 75 28.31 20.20 29.76
C LYS A 75 27.14 19.32 30.17
N LYS A 76 26.19 19.87 30.92
CA LYS A 76 24.88 19.28 31.17
C LYS A 76 24.00 19.43 29.92
N GLN A 77 23.52 18.31 29.37
CA GLN A 77 22.44 18.30 28.37
C GLN A 77 21.18 17.77 29.04
N TYR A 78 20.19 18.64 29.22
CA TYR A 78 18.92 18.26 29.83
C TYR A 78 18.03 17.49 28.85
N LEU A 79 17.36 16.47 29.36
CA LEU A 79 16.44 15.61 28.60
C LEU A 79 15.30 16.43 27.97
N LYS A 80 14.76 17.40 28.72
CA LYS A 80 13.66 18.27 28.27
C LYS A 80 14.00 19.13 27.05
N ASP A 81 15.29 19.40 26.81
CA ASP A 81 15.75 20.23 25.70
C ASP A 81 16.07 19.39 24.43
N VAL A 82 15.94 18.06 24.52
CA VAL A 82 16.24 17.15 23.41
C VAL A 82 14.99 16.85 22.61
N LYS A 83 14.99 17.27 21.34
CA LYS A 83 13.90 17.04 20.37
C LYS A 83 13.73 15.58 19.94
N GLY A 84 14.71 14.72 20.24
CA GLY A 84 14.76 13.30 19.90
C GLY A 84 16.14 12.88 19.41
N LEU A 85 16.24 11.66 18.86
CA LEU A 85 17.45 11.16 18.24
C LEU A 85 17.65 11.79 16.86
N VAL A 86 18.87 12.20 16.55
CA VAL A 86 19.20 12.59 15.17
C VAL A 86 19.00 11.37 14.28
N VAL A 87 18.27 11.55 13.19
CA VAL A 87 18.01 10.46 12.24
C VAL A 87 19.32 10.20 11.50
N SER A 88 19.85 8.99 11.62
CA SER A 88 21.08 8.54 10.93
C SER A 88 20.79 8.11 9.49
N ASP A 89 21.81 7.66 8.76
CA ASP A 89 21.65 7.09 7.42
C ASP A 89 21.05 5.67 7.44
N ILE A 90 21.04 5.00 8.60
CA ILE A 90 20.48 3.66 8.80
C ILE A 90 19.32 3.77 9.78
N TRP A 91 18.09 3.64 9.27
CA TRP A 91 16.89 3.78 10.08
C TRP A 91 16.48 2.44 10.69
N VAL A 92 16.63 2.35 12.01
CA VAL A 92 16.31 1.16 12.81
C VAL A 92 15.23 1.44 13.87
N ASP A 93 14.66 2.65 13.86
CA ASP A 93 13.63 3.02 14.82
C ASP A 93 12.30 2.30 14.56
N SER A 94 11.48 2.22 15.61
CA SER A 94 10.22 1.48 15.63
C SER A 94 9.25 1.89 14.54
N ASP A 95 9.29 3.15 14.14
CA ASP A 95 8.30 3.72 13.23
C ASP A 95 8.46 3.17 11.82
N VAL A 96 9.65 2.72 11.42
CA VAL A 96 9.93 2.27 10.04
C VAL A 96 10.25 0.78 9.94
N LYS A 97 9.90 0.00 10.98
CA LYS A 97 10.11 -1.44 10.99
C LYS A 97 9.32 -2.13 9.88
N PRO A 98 9.86 -3.22 9.27
CA PRO A 98 9.13 -4.00 8.28
C PRO A 98 7.77 -4.48 8.79
N LEU A 99 6.80 -4.53 7.88
CA LEU A 99 5.45 -4.98 8.19
C LEU A 99 5.43 -6.47 8.54
N GLN A 100 4.60 -6.82 9.52
CA GLN A 100 4.24 -8.21 9.78
C GLN A 100 2.90 -8.51 9.11
N GLY A 101 2.63 -9.78 8.79
CA GLY A 101 1.38 -10.16 8.10
C GLY A 101 0.11 -9.75 8.86
N SER A 102 0.18 -9.66 10.18
CA SER A 102 -0.90 -9.22 11.08
C SER A 102 -1.07 -7.70 11.16
N SER A 103 -0.15 -6.90 10.59
CA SER A 103 -0.24 -5.44 10.63
C SER A 103 -1.56 -4.94 10.02
N ALA A 104 -2.17 -3.92 10.63
CA ALA A 104 -3.44 -3.36 10.17
C ALA A 104 -3.35 -2.84 8.73
N GLU A 105 -2.23 -2.19 8.37
CA GLU A 105 -1.96 -1.69 7.01
C GLU A 105 -1.53 -2.76 6.01
N SER A 106 -1.31 -4.01 6.44
CA SER A 106 -0.87 -5.09 5.53
C SER A 106 -1.99 -5.46 4.56
N LEU A 107 -1.71 -5.37 3.27
CA LEU A 107 -2.61 -5.74 2.18
C LEU A 107 -2.38 -7.18 1.69
N GLY A 108 -1.49 -7.93 2.34
CA GLY A 108 -1.07 -9.26 1.88
C GLY A 108 -0.11 -9.23 0.68
N TYR A 109 0.45 -8.06 0.35
CA TYR A 109 1.43 -7.90 -0.72
C TYR A 109 2.85 -8.19 -0.19
N GLN A 110 3.55 -9.15 -0.80
CA GLN A 110 4.77 -9.76 -0.24
C GLN A 110 5.89 -8.74 0.06
N THR A 111 6.02 -7.69 -0.75
CA THR A 111 7.11 -6.71 -0.67
C THR A 111 6.67 -5.33 -0.16
N GLN A 112 5.47 -5.25 0.44
CA GLN A 112 4.90 -4.00 0.95
C GLN A 112 5.83 -3.31 1.95
N LYS A 113 6.09 -2.02 1.71
CA LYS A 113 6.79 -1.16 2.66
C LYS A 113 5.80 -0.53 3.66
N PRO A 114 6.22 -0.22 4.89
CA PRO A 114 5.39 0.50 5.87
C PRO A 114 5.08 1.93 5.40
N VAL A 115 3.85 2.40 5.56
CA VAL A 115 3.44 3.75 5.15
C VAL A 115 4.27 4.83 5.87
N SER A 116 4.56 4.63 7.15
CA SER A 116 5.38 5.53 7.98
C SER A 116 6.78 5.78 7.42
N LEU A 117 7.40 4.76 6.80
CA LEU A 117 8.69 4.88 6.13
C LEU A 117 8.60 5.86 4.95
N LEU A 118 7.58 5.70 4.10
CA LEU A 118 7.39 6.54 2.93
C LEU A 118 6.97 7.96 3.33
N GLU A 119 6.13 8.11 4.35
CA GLU A 119 5.80 9.43 4.90
C GLU A 119 7.04 10.20 5.36
N ARG A 120 8.00 9.52 6.00
CA ARG A 120 9.24 10.14 6.45
C ARG A 120 10.08 10.63 5.27
N ILE A 121 10.24 9.79 4.24
CA ILE A 121 10.99 10.14 3.02
C ILE A 121 10.33 11.35 2.34
N ILE A 122 9.02 11.31 2.14
CA ILE A 122 8.27 12.38 1.46
C ILE A 122 8.33 13.69 2.26
N LYS A 123 8.15 13.67 3.58
CA LYS A 123 8.25 14.87 4.44
C LYS A 123 9.64 15.50 4.43
N ALA A 124 10.69 14.69 4.31
CA ALA A 124 12.06 15.18 4.26
C ALA A 124 12.42 15.83 2.91
N SER A 125 11.77 15.39 1.83
CA SER A 125 12.16 15.75 0.46
C SER A 125 11.14 16.63 -0.29
N SER A 126 9.98 16.93 0.28
CA SER A 126 8.90 17.66 -0.40
C SER A 126 7.99 18.46 0.55
N LYS A 127 7.25 19.41 -0.01
CA LYS A 127 6.18 20.19 0.63
C LYS A 127 4.80 19.72 0.15
N GLU A 128 3.76 20.18 0.84
CA GLU A 128 2.37 19.99 0.40
C GLU A 128 2.18 20.60 -1.01
N GLY A 129 1.47 19.89 -1.88
CA GLY A 129 1.28 20.27 -3.29
C GLY A 129 2.41 19.86 -4.25
N ASP A 130 3.58 19.45 -3.76
CA ASP A 130 4.65 18.95 -4.64
C ASP A 130 4.27 17.60 -5.27
N TRP A 131 4.97 17.23 -6.36
CA TRP A 131 4.79 15.95 -7.05
C TRP A 131 5.72 14.87 -6.50
N VAL A 132 5.17 13.66 -6.33
CA VAL A 132 5.89 12.44 -5.96
C VAL A 132 5.73 11.41 -7.07
N LEU A 133 6.84 10.97 -7.68
CA LEU A 133 6.84 9.91 -8.69
C LEU A 133 7.41 8.62 -8.07
N ASP A 134 6.66 7.53 -8.20
CA ASP A 134 7.14 6.17 -7.91
C ASP A 134 6.95 5.28 -9.14
N PRO A 135 8.03 5.00 -9.91
CA PRO A 135 7.93 4.20 -11.12
C PRO A 135 7.87 2.67 -10.86
N PHE A 136 7.87 2.24 -9.60
CA PHE A 136 7.78 0.83 -9.19
C PHE A 136 6.83 0.70 -7.99
N CYS A 137 5.64 1.28 -8.13
CA CYS A 137 4.78 1.57 -6.99
C CYS A 137 4.14 0.32 -6.35
N GLY A 138 4.03 -0.81 -7.06
CA GLY A 138 3.50 -2.07 -6.55
C GLY A 138 2.14 -1.91 -5.86
N CYS A 139 2.07 -2.18 -4.55
CA CYS A 139 0.86 -1.98 -3.74
C CYS A 139 0.55 -0.51 -3.35
N GLY A 140 1.28 0.44 -3.92
CA GLY A 140 1.07 1.89 -3.80
C GLY A 140 1.26 2.46 -2.40
N THR A 141 2.16 1.91 -1.59
CA THR A 141 2.48 2.53 -0.30
C THR A 141 2.93 3.98 -0.48
N THR A 142 3.77 4.27 -1.48
CA THR A 142 4.25 5.64 -1.77
C THR A 142 3.10 6.56 -2.17
N VAL A 143 2.19 6.06 -3.01
CA VAL A 143 1.01 6.78 -3.49
C VAL A 143 0.05 7.10 -2.33
N SER A 144 -0.28 6.11 -1.48
CA SER A 144 -1.10 6.31 -0.27
C SER A 144 -0.44 7.30 0.70
N ALA A 145 0.88 7.20 0.91
CA ALA A 145 1.61 8.14 1.77
C ALA A 145 1.60 9.57 1.20
N ALA A 146 1.79 9.73 -0.12
CA ALA A 146 1.74 11.03 -0.80
C ALA A 146 0.35 11.67 -0.69
N GLU A 147 -0.71 10.91 -0.97
CA GLU A 147 -2.11 11.34 -0.86
C GLU A 147 -2.43 11.80 0.58
N LYS A 148 -2.07 10.99 1.58
CA LYS A 148 -2.25 11.33 3.00
C LYS A 148 -1.53 12.62 3.39
N LEU A 149 -0.37 12.86 2.80
CA LEU A 149 0.43 14.06 3.00
C LEU A 149 0.03 15.21 2.06
N LYS A 150 -1.03 15.06 1.25
CA LYS A 150 -1.50 16.12 0.34
C LYS A 150 -0.42 16.53 -0.68
N ARG A 151 0.30 15.55 -1.23
CA ARG A 151 1.17 15.72 -2.40
C ARG A 151 0.46 15.19 -3.63
N ASN A 152 0.75 15.78 -4.79
CA ASN A 152 0.40 15.17 -6.06
C ASN A 152 1.27 13.93 -6.27
N TRP A 153 0.77 12.93 -7.00
CA TRP A 153 1.52 11.69 -7.17
C TRP A 153 1.32 11.06 -8.55
N ILE A 154 2.32 10.31 -8.98
CA ILE A 154 2.26 9.41 -10.12
C ILE A 154 2.84 8.07 -9.66
N GLY A 155 2.04 7.02 -9.74
CA GLY A 155 2.49 5.65 -9.52
C GLY A 155 2.51 4.91 -10.85
N ILE A 156 3.61 4.22 -11.16
CA ILE A 156 3.73 3.36 -12.34
C ILE A 156 4.04 1.95 -11.87
N ASP A 157 3.34 0.99 -12.46
CA ASP A 157 3.62 -0.43 -12.33
C ASP A 157 3.27 -1.12 -13.66
N ILE A 158 3.97 -2.19 -13.98
CA ILE A 158 3.73 -2.95 -15.22
C ILE A 158 2.45 -3.78 -15.14
N THR A 159 2.02 -4.15 -13.93
CA THR A 159 0.90 -5.06 -13.74
C THR A 159 -0.40 -4.31 -13.50
N ALA A 160 -1.47 -4.71 -14.21
CA ALA A 160 -2.82 -4.25 -13.92
C ALA A 160 -3.21 -4.50 -12.47
N LEU A 161 -2.76 -5.65 -11.93
CA LEU A 161 -2.98 -6.03 -10.56
C LEU A 161 -2.58 -4.96 -9.55
N SER A 162 -1.36 -4.44 -9.67
CA SER A 162 -0.84 -3.39 -8.81
C SER A 162 -1.67 -2.12 -8.98
N ILE A 163 -1.92 -1.67 -10.21
CA ILE A 163 -2.66 -0.43 -10.46
C ILE A 163 -4.07 -0.48 -9.86
N ASN A 164 -4.76 -1.62 -9.99
CA ASN A 164 -6.10 -1.79 -9.46
C ASN A 164 -6.10 -1.92 -7.93
N LEU A 165 -5.11 -2.60 -7.35
CA LEU A 165 -4.89 -2.59 -5.90
C LEU A 165 -4.79 -1.16 -5.36
N ILE A 166 -3.98 -0.33 -6.02
CA ILE A 166 -3.78 1.07 -5.63
C ILE A 166 -5.09 1.83 -5.72
N LYS A 167 -5.84 1.66 -6.81
CA LYS A 167 -7.14 2.32 -7.01
C LYS A 167 -8.11 1.99 -5.87
N HIS A 168 -8.32 0.70 -5.57
CA HIS A 168 -9.21 0.30 -4.48
C HIS A 168 -8.71 0.80 -3.13
N ARG A 169 -7.41 0.67 -2.86
CA ARG A 169 -6.79 1.17 -1.63
C ARG A 169 -7.07 2.66 -1.43
N LEU A 170 -6.88 3.47 -2.47
CA LEU A 170 -7.12 4.91 -2.43
C LEU A 170 -8.59 5.27 -2.19
N MET A 171 -9.51 4.56 -2.86
CA MET A 171 -10.95 4.72 -2.66
C MET A 171 -11.35 4.34 -1.22
N ASP A 172 -10.80 3.26 -0.68
CA ASP A 172 -11.12 2.79 0.66
C ASP A 172 -10.56 3.70 1.76
N GLU A 173 -9.27 4.06 1.68
CA GLU A 173 -8.55 4.86 2.69
C GLU A 173 -9.02 6.33 2.72
N PHE A 174 -9.24 6.92 1.54
CA PHE A 174 -9.42 8.37 1.37
C PHE A 174 -10.81 8.76 0.85
N LYS A 175 -11.66 7.80 0.51
CA LYS A 175 -13.00 8.03 -0.06
C LYS A 175 -12.93 8.88 -1.34
N LEU A 176 -11.90 8.64 -2.15
CA LEU A 176 -11.78 9.20 -3.49
C LEU A 176 -12.82 8.55 -4.42
N ASP A 177 -13.38 9.33 -5.33
CA ASP A 177 -14.21 8.80 -6.40
C ASP A 177 -13.32 8.23 -7.51
N VAL A 178 -13.85 7.30 -8.31
CA VAL A 178 -13.13 6.73 -9.47
C VAL A 178 -12.64 7.82 -10.43
N LYS A 179 -13.39 8.92 -10.57
CA LYS A 179 -13.04 10.07 -11.42
C LYS A 179 -11.83 10.85 -10.91
N ASP A 180 -11.49 10.73 -9.63
CA ASP A 180 -10.36 11.43 -9.01
C ASP A 180 -9.03 10.70 -9.26
N ILE A 181 -9.08 9.45 -9.75
CA ILE A 181 -7.91 8.61 -10.03
C ILE A 181 -7.81 8.41 -11.54
N ASN A 182 -6.91 9.15 -12.18
CA ASN A 182 -6.63 8.94 -13.60
C ASN A 182 -5.72 7.72 -13.78
N VAL A 183 -6.19 6.74 -14.55
CA VAL A 183 -5.40 5.57 -14.93
C VAL A 183 -5.12 5.64 -16.43
N ASP A 184 -3.84 5.62 -16.77
CA ASP A 184 -3.34 5.57 -18.14
C ASP A 184 -2.74 4.19 -18.44
N GLY A 185 -2.74 3.80 -19.71
CA GLY A 185 -2.17 2.52 -20.18
C GLY A 185 -3.10 1.31 -20.16
N PHE A 186 -4.35 1.44 -19.68
CA PHE A 186 -5.38 0.40 -19.87
C PHE A 186 -6.36 0.74 -20.98
N PRO A 187 -6.87 -0.27 -21.69
CA PRO A 187 -7.92 -0.07 -22.67
C PRO A 187 -9.15 0.59 -22.05
N LYS A 188 -9.67 1.60 -22.75
CA LYS A 188 -10.94 2.28 -22.42
C LYS A 188 -12.07 1.93 -23.38
N ASP A 189 -11.73 1.24 -24.47
CA ASP A 189 -12.64 0.82 -25.52
C ASP A 189 -12.25 -0.57 -26.05
N LEU A 190 -13.08 -1.09 -26.95
CA LEU A 190 -12.87 -2.38 -27.59
C LEU A 190 -11.61 -2.45 -28.45
N THR A 191 -11.24 -1.34 -29.09
CA THR A 191 -10.07 -1.28 -29.97
C THR A 191 -8.80 -1.48 -29.16
N GLY A 192 -8.63 -0.71 -28.09
CA GLY A 192 -7.52 -0.87 -27.16
C GLY A 192 -7.52 -2.25 -26.50
N ALA A 193 -8.69 -2.82 -26.22
CA ALA A 193 -8.79 -4.15 -25.61
C ALA A 193 -8.28 -5.24 -26.58
N GLY A 194 -8.62 -5.11 -27.86
CA GLY A 194 -8.09 -5.97 -28.92
C GLY A 194 -6.58 -5.78 -29.15
N GLU A 195 -6.06 -4.56 -29.04
CA GLU A 195 -4.62 -4.28 -29.12
C GLU A 195 -3.86 -4.88 -27.94
N LEU A 196 -4.39 -4.74 -26.71
CA LEU A 196 -3.83 -5.35 -25.52
C LEU A 196 -3.78 -6.88 -25.68
N PHE A 197 -4.88 -7.50 -26.12
CA PHE A 197 -4.91 -8.94 -26.38
C PHE A 197 -3.86 -9.39 -27.40
N LYS A 198 -3.69 -8.64 -28.51
CA LYS A 198 -2.67 -8.95 -29.53
C LYS A 198 -1.25 -8.83 -29.00
N LYS A 199 -1.00 -7.83 -28.16
CA LYS A 199 0.32 -7.51 -27.61
C LYS A 199 0.72 -8.46 -26.48
N ASP A 200 -0.19 -8.68 -25.54
CA ASP A 200 0.02 -9.48 -24.34
C ASP A 200 -1.32 -10.13 -23.91
N PRO A 201 -1.60 -11.37 -24.40
CA PRO A 201 -2.79 -12.11 -24.01
C PRO A 201 -2.93 -12.33 -22.51
N PHE A 202 -1.81 -12.47 -21.79
CA PHE A 202 -1.82 -12.72 -20.35
C PHE A 202 -2.22 -11.45 -19.58
N GLN A 203 -1.65 -10.30 -19.96
CA GLN A 203 -2.06 -9.01 -19.40
C GLN A 203 -3.52 -8.70 -19.72
N PHE A 204 -4.00 -9.09 -20.92
CA PHE A 204 -5.40 -8.98 -21.29
C PHE A 204 -6.33 -9.81 -20.38
N GLU A 205 -5.98 -11.08 -20.11
CA GLU A 205 -6.75 -11.94 -19.20
C GLU A 205 -6.86 -11.31 -17.80
N HIS A 206 -5.73 -10.85 -17.25
CA HIS A 206 -5.70 -10.19 -15.95
C HIS A 206 -6.53 -8.91 -15.92
N TRP A 207 -6.43 -8.07 -16.95
CA TRP A 207 -7.22 -6.86 -17.08
C TRP A 207 -8.72 -7.18 -17.16
N ALA A 208 -9.12 -8.18 -17.96
CA ALA A 208 -10.51 -8.57 -18.12
C ALA A 208 -11.14 -9.15 -16.84
N VAL A 209 -10.40 -9.98 -16.10
CA VAL A 209 -10.79 -10.49 -14.77
C VAL A 209 -11.04 -9.34 -13.79
N ASP A 210 -10.18 -8.33 -13.83
CA ASP A 210 -10.28 -7.16 -12.95
C ASP A 210 -11.49 -6.27 -13.25
N LEU A 211 -11.87 -6.11 -14.52
CA LEU A 211 -13.03 -5.30 -14.90
C LEU A 211 -14.32 -5.70 -14.15
N ILE A 212 -14.43 -6.96 -13.74
CA ILE A 212 -15.58 -7.49 -12.98
C ILE A 212 -15.29 -7.66 -11.47
N ASN A 213 -14.19 -7.11 -10.97
CA ASN A 213 -13.68 -7.23 -9.60
C ASN A 213 -13.42 -8.69 -9.16
N ALA A 214 -12.97 -9.55 -10.08
CA ALA A 214 -12.59 -10.92 -9.76
C ALA A 214 -11.13 -11.02 -9.34
N ARG A 215 -10.80 -12.01 -8.50
CA ARG A 215 -9.43 -12.29 -8.09
C ARG A 215 -8.76 -13.17 -9.13
N PRO A 216 -7.53 -12.88 -9.62
CA PRO A 216 -6.85 -13.82 -10.48
C PRO A 216 -6.63 -15.17 -9.81
N ALA A 217 -6.72 -16.25 -10.57
CA ALA A 217 -6.50 -17.58 -10.04
C ALA A 217 -5.03 -17.74 -9.61
N GLY A 218 -4.81 -18.22 -8.38
CA GLY A 218 -3.49 -18.26 -7.74
C GLY A 218 -2.40 -19.13 -8.41
N ASN A 219 -2.71 -19.78 -9.54
CA ASN A 219 -1.77 -20.57 -10.32
C ASN A 219 -1.02 -19.75 -11.39
N LYS A 220 -1.42 -18.50 -11.63
CA LYS A 220 -0.86 -17.60 -12.66
C LYS A 220 0.01 -16.48 -12.06
N SER A 221 0.90 -16.79 -11.12
CA SER A 221 1.96 -15.86 -10.67
C SER A 221 3.26 -16.17 -11.40
N GLU A 222 3.97 -15.16 -11.92
CA GLU A 222 5.31 -15.27 -12.51
C GLU A 222 6.21 -16.12 -11.58
N GLY A 223 6.55 -17.34 -12.01
CA GLY A 223 7.40 -18.27 -11.26
C GLY A 223 6.74 -19.57 -10.77
N LYS A 224 5.41 -19.76 -10.91
CA LYS A 224 4.72 -21.02 -10.53
C LYS A 224 3.93 -21.68 -11.68
N MET A 225 4.43 -21.60 -12.91
CA MET A 225 3.90 -22.38 -14.05
C MET A 225 4.29 -23.88 -13.98
N LYS A 226 3.92 -24.59 -12.91
CA LYS A 226 4.20 -26.04 -12.74
C LYS A 226 2.97 -26.90 -12.41
N GLY A 227 1.79 -26.49 -12.86
CA GLY A 227 0.58 -27.33 -12.87
C GLY A 227 -0.11 -27.24 -14.22
N ALA A 228 -0.78 -28.31 -14.64
CA ALA A 228 -1.60 -28.31 -15.85
C ALA A 228 -2.60 -27.14 -15.78
N ASP A 229 -2.56 -26.28 -16.79
CA ASP A 229 -3.35 -25.06 -16.88
C ASP A 229 -4.84 -25.44 -16.88
N LYS A 230 -5.56 -25.14 -15.79
CA LYS A 230 -6.98 -25.51 -15.64
C LYS A 230 -7.92 -24.57 -16.42
N GLY A 231 -7.39 -23.59 -17.15
CA GLY A 231 -8.19 -22.65 -17.95
C GLY A 231 -9.05 -21.69 -17.13
N ILE A 232 -8.82 -21.60 -15.82
CA ILE A 232 -9.51 -20.68 -14.91
C ILE A 232 -8.59 -19.47 -14.69
N ASP A 233 -9.07 -18.29 -15.06
CA ASP A 233 -8.32 -17.05 -15.03
C ASP A 233 -8.57 -16.26 -13.75
N GLY A 234 -9.77 -16.40 -13.19
CA GLY A 234 -10.14 -15.72 -11.95
C GLY A 234 -11.20 -16.43 -11.13
N VAL A 235 -11.45 -15.88 -9.94
CA VAL A 235 -12.43 -16.35 -8.99
C VAL A 235 -13.09 -15.14 -8.31
N MET A 236 -14.42 -15.11 -8.29
CA MET A 236 -15.20 -14.18 -7.47
C MET A 236 -15.79 -14.88 -6.27
N TYR A 237 -15.90 -14.17 -5.16
CA TYR A 237 -16.59 -14.65 -3.96
C TYR A 237 -17.81 -13.77 -3.68
N PHE A 238 -18.83 -14.36 -3.06
CA PHE A 238 -20.05 -13.66 -2.63
C PHE A 238 -20.62 -14.30 -1.38
N ILE A 239 -21.42 -13.59 -0.59
CA ILE A 239 -22.01 -14.17 0.63
C ILE A 239 -23.13 -15.16 0.26
N LYS A 240 -23.04 -16.40 0.78
CA LYS A 240 -24.08 -17.44 0.62
C LYS A 240 -25.19 -17.35 1.65
N ASN A 241 -24.84 -17.00 2.89
CA ASN A 241 -25.76 -17.04 4.03
C ASN A 241 -25.34 -16.08 5.13
N THR A 242 -26.19 -15.95 6.15
CA THR A 242 -25.99 -15.07 7.31
C THR A 242 -24.90 -15.55 8.27
N LYS A 243 -24.20 -16.66 7.98
CA LYS A 243 -23.11 -17.22 8.79
C LYS A 243 -21.73 -16.92 8.20
N GLU A 244 -21.62 -15.93 7.31
CA GLU A 244 -20.37 -15.55 6.63
C GLU A 244 -19.74 -16.66 5.77
N GLU A 245 -20.53 -17.64 5.30
CA GLU A 245 -20.04 -18.59 4.30
C GLU A 245 -20.02 -17.96 2.91
N TYR A 246 -18.99 -18.29 2.13
CA TYR A 246 -18.79 -17.71 0.80
C TYR A 246 -19.17 -18.68 -0.32
N GLY A 247 -19.89 -18.15 -1.29
CA GLY A 247 -20.02 -18.70 -2.63
C GLY A 247 -18.84 -18.33 -3.50
N LYS A 248 -18.64 -19.12 -4.54
CA LYS A 248 -17.53 -19.07 -5.46
C LYS A 248 -18.08 -19.06 -6.88
N ALA A 249 -17.68 -18.07 -7.68
CA ALA A 249 -17.86 -18.07 -9.12
C ALA A 249 -16.49 -18.17 -9.80
N LEU A 250 -16.35 -19.07 -10.76
CA LEU A 250 -15.13 -19.19 -11.58
C LEU A 250 -15.19 -18.21 -12.75
N VAL A 251 -14.05 -17.63 -13.11
CA VAL A 251 -13.94 -16.71 -14.26
C VAL A 251 -12.97 -17.31 -15.27
N GLN A 252 -13.41 -17.34 -16.52
CA GLN A 252 -12.60 -17.70 -17.67
C GLN A 252 -12.67 -16.59 -18.72
N VAL A 253 -11.54 -16.22 -19.29
CA VAL A 253 -11.38 -15.15 -20.27
C VAL A 253 -10.91 -15.76 -21.59
N LYS A 254 -11.50 -15.32 -22.70
CA LYS A 254 -11.07 -15.73 -24.04
C LYS A 254 -11.10 -14.56 -25.03
N GLY A 255 -9.93 -14.17 -25.51
CA GLY A 255 -9.78 -13.05 -26.44
C GLY A 255 -10.18 -13.33 -27.88
N GLY A 256 -10.28 -14.60 -28.31
CA GLY A 256 -10.76 -14.92 -29.66
C GLY A 256 -11.02 -16.40 -29.91
N GLY A 257 -11.69 -16.70 -31.04
CA GLY A 257 -12.04 -18.06 -31.44
C GLY A 257 -13.00 -18.74 -30.47
N VAL A 258 -14.02 -18.02 -30.02
CA VAL A 258 -14.97 -18.55 -29.04
C VAL A 258 -15.91 -19.59 -29.64
N LYS A 259 -16.19 -20.64 -28.88
CA LYS A 259 -17.02 -21.76 -29.31
C LYS A 259 -17.85 -22.33 -28.16
N ARG A 260 -18.94 -23.02 -28.49
CA ARG A 260 -19.80 -23.70 -27.49
C ARG A 260 -19.02 -24.61 -26.54
N SER A 261 -17.96 -25.28 -27.02
CA SER A 261 -17.17 -26.16 -26.15
C SER A 261 -16.47 -25.40 -25.02
N ASP A 262 -16.15 -24.12 -25.19
CA ASP A 262 -15.53 -23.32 -24.13
C ASP A 262 -16.50 -23.15 -22.94
N ILE A 263 -17.79 -22.92 -23.24
CA ILE A 263 -18.85 -22.83 -22.23
C ILE A 263 -19.08 -24.19 -21.55
N ALA A 264 -19.04 -25.28 -22.32
CA ALA A 264 -19.16 -26.63 -21.78
C ALA A 264 -17.97 -26.98 -20.86
N THR A 265 -16.75 -26.55 -21.20
CA THR A 265 -15.56 -26.69 -20.35
C THR A 265 -15.73 -25.93 -19.04
N LEU A 266 -16.09 -24.64 -19.10
CA LEU A 266 -16.34 -23.82 -17.90
C LEU A 266 -17.40 -24.44 -17.00
N LYS A 267 -18.51 -24.95 -17.59
CA LYS A 267 -19.56 -25.67 -16.84
C LYS A 267 -18.99 -26.89 -16.11
N GLY A 268 -18.17 -27.69 -16.78
CA GLY A 268 -17.49 -28.82 -16.16
C GLY A 268 -16.52 -28.41 -15.04
N ASP A 269 -15.83 -27.27 -15.20
CA ASP A 269 -14.95 -26.72 -14.18
C ASP A 269 -15.73 -26.24 -12.94
N VAL A 270 -16.87 -25.59 -13.16
CA VAL A 270 -17.78 -25.16 -12.09
C VAL A 270 -18.26 -26.36 -11.27
N ASP A 271 -18.74 -27.41 -11.93
CA ASP A 271 -19.22 -28.62 -11.26
C ASP A 271 -18.09 -29.34 -10.52
N ARG A 272 -16.91 -29.48 -11.15
CA ARG A 272 -15.74 -30.14 -10.56
C ARG A 272 -15.22 -29.42 -9.33
N GLU A 273 -15.11 -28.10 -9.39
CA GLU A 273 -14.60 -27.25 -8.30
C GLU A 273 -15.69 -26.92 -7.27
N LYS A 274 -16.91 -27.47 -7.42
CA LYS A 274 -18.09 -27.21 -6.58
C LYS A 274 -18.37 -25.72 -6.42
N ALA A 275 -18.17 -24.96 -7.49
CA ALA A 275 -18.52 -23.55 -7.56
C ALA A 275 -20.01 -23.39 -7.88
N GLU A 276 -20.59 -22.26 -7.50
CA GLU A 276 -22.00 -21.97 -7.74
C GLU A 276 -22.25 -21.44 -9.14
N ALA A 277 -21.27 -20.73 -9.70
CA ALA A 277 -21.39 -20.08 -11.00
C ALA A 277 -20.09 -20.06 -11.80
N GLY A 278 -20.22 -19.87 -13.10
CA GLY A 278 -19.13 -19.59 -14.02
C GLY A 278 -19.40 -18.34 -14.84
N ILE A 279 -18.38 -17.50 -15.01
CA ILE A 279 -18.41 -16.27 -15.80
C ILE A 279 -17.40 -16.42 -16.94
N PHE A 280 -17.91 -16.38 -18.16
CA PHE A 280 -17.09 -16.41 -19.36
C PHE A 280 -17.00 -14.99 -19.94
N ILE A 281 -15.78 -14.44 -20.00
CA ILE A 281 -15.51 -13.11 -20.54
C ILE A 281 -14.89 -13.24 -21.94
N THR A 282 -15.35 -12.44 -22.90
CA THR A 282 -14.77 -12.47 -24.25
C THR A 282 -14.78 -11.14 -24.99
N LEU A 283 -13.83 -10.96 -25.91
CA LEU A 283 -13.85 -9.86 -26.89
C LEU A 283 -14.86 -10.09 -28.01
N GLU A 284 -15.12 -11.34 -28.38
CA GLU A 284 -15.98 -11.68 -29.51
C GLU A 284 -17.44 -11.76 -29.08
N LYS A 285 -18.36 -11.47 -30.00
CA LYS A 285 -19.79 -11.68 -29.73
C LYS A 285 -20.07 -13.18 -29.57
N PRO A 286 -20.79 -13.60 -28.51
CA PRO A 286 -21.06 -15.01 -28.29
C PRO A 286 -21.95 -15.57 -29.40
N THR A 287 -21.64 -16.79 -29.84
CA THR A 287 -22.45 -17.48 -30.84
C THR A 287 -23.76 -17.99 -30.22
N LYS A 288 -24.83 -18.16 -31.04
CA LYS A 288 -26.11 -18.72 -30.56
C LYS A 288 -25.94 -20.05 -29.79
N PRO A 289 -25.11 -21.01 -30.26
CA PRO A 289 -24.86 -22.24 -29.50
C PRO A 289 -24.20 -22.02 -28.14
N MET A 290 -23.36 -21.00 -27.97
CA MET A 290 -22.78 -20.66 -26.66
C MET A 290 -23.84 -20.14 -25.69
N ILE A 291 -24.71 -19.25 -26.18
CA ILE A 291 -25.81 -18.68 -25.37
C ILE A 291 -26.74 -19.80 -24.93
N GLN A 292 -27.10 -20.70 -25.85
CA GLN A 292 -27.94 -21.86 -25.55
C GLN A 292 -27.29 -22.77 -24.49
N GLU A 293 -26.00 -23.09 -24.62
CA GLU A 293 -25.25 -23.88 -23.63
C GLU A 293 -25.25 -23.25 -22.23
N ALA A 294 -25.08 -21.92 -22.17
CA ALA A 294 -25.09 -21.19 -20.90
C ALA A 294 -26.48 -21.22 -20.25
N VAL A 295 -27.55 -21.07 -21.03
CA VAL A 295 -28.94 -21.16 -20.55
C VAL A 295 -29.26 -22.58 -20.07
N GLU A 296 -28.83 -23.61 -20.80
CA GLU A 296 -29.01 -25.03 -20.44
C GLU A 296 -28.20 -25.45 -19.21
N ALA A 297 -27.22 -24.65 -18.78
CA ALA A 297 -26.57 -24.84 -17.49
C ALA A 297 -27.51 -24.55 -16.30
N GLY A 298 -28.62 -23.85 -16.54
CA GLY A 298 -29.65 -23.57 -15.54
C GLY A 298 -29.28 -22.42 -14.60
N THR A 299 -29.94 -22.42 -13.45
CA THR A 299 -29.78 -21.40 -12.41
C THR A 299 -29.28 -22.02 -11.10
N PHE A 300 -28.81 -21.17 -10.20
CA PHE A 300 -28.53 -21.54 -8.81
C PHE A 300 -29.21 -20.55 -7.86
N SER A 301 -29.39 -20.97 -6.62
CA SER A 301 -29.88 -20.13 -5.52
C SER A 301 -28.99 -20.33 -4.29
N THR A 302 -29.06 -19.40 -3.34
CA THR A 302 -28.40 -19.50 -2.05
C THR A 302 -29.43 -19.36 -0.93
N PRO A 303 -29.12 -19.84 0.30
CA PRO A 303 -29.99 -19.61 1.45
C PRO A 303 -30.35 -18.13 1.68
N LEU A 304 -29.48 -17.21 1.26
CA LEU A 304 -29.74 -15.77 1.32
C LEU A 304 -30.74 -15.34 0.24
N THR A 305 -30.56 -15.78 -1.01
CA THR A 305 -31.38 -15.31 -2.14
C THR A 305 -32.79 -15.86 -2.11
N LEU A 306 -32.99 -17.07 -1.59
CA LEU A 306 -34.31 -17.69 -1.43
C LEU A 306 -35.30 -16.84 -0.61
N LYS A 307 -34.80 -15.87 0.17
CA LYS A 307 -35.60 -14.95 0.98
C LYS A 307 -35.82 -13.58 0.31
N THR A 308 -35.41 -13.42 -0.94
CA THR A 308 -35.46 -12.15 -1.68
C THR A 308 -36.44 -12.24 -2.85
N SER A 309 -36.75 -11.10 -3.48
CA SER A 309 -37.55 -11.04 -4.70
C SER A 309 -36.84 -11.62 -5.94
N LYS A 310 -35.54 -11.92 -5.85
CA LYS A 310 -34.74 -12.56 -6.91
C LYS A 310 -34.04 -13.81 -6.36
N PRO A 311 -34.72 -14.96 -6.32
CA PRO A 311 -34.19 -16.17 -5.69
C PRO A 311 -33.13 -16.88 -6.53
N GLU A 312 -33.19 -16.75 -7.86
CA GLU A 312 -32.37 -17.51 -8.80
C GLU A 312 -31.43 -16.61 -9.61
N TYR A 313 -30.24 -17.14 -9.90
CA TYR A 313 -29.17 -16.50 -10.66
C TYR A 313 -28.64 -17.47 -11.71
N PRO A 314 -28.18 -17.00 -12.88
CA PRO A 314 -27.67 -17.89 -13.93
C PRO A 314 -26.41 -18.62 -13.47
N LYS A 315 -26.38 -19.95 -13.67
CA LYS A 315 -25.23 -20.79 -13.31
C LYS A 315 -24.03 -20.50 -14.22
N ILE A 316 -24.27 -20.26 -15.52
CA ILE A 316 -23.22 -19.85 -16.46
C ILE A 316 -23.64 -18.54 -17.11
N GLN A 317 -22.71 -17.58 -17.15
CA GLN A 317 -22.91 -16.26 -17.71
C GLN A 317 -21.84 -15.98 -18.75
N ILE A 318 -22.24 -15.33 -19.84
CA ILE A 318 -21.32 -14.84 -20.86
C ILE A 318 -21.40 -13.31 -20.86
N LEU A 319 -20.24 -12.67 -20.72
CA LEU A 319 -20.10 -11.22 -20.72
C LEU A 319 -19.09 -10.83 -21.80
N THR A 320 -19.44 -9.88 -22.66
CA THR A 320 -18.45 -9.32 -23.58
C THR A 320 -17.68 -8.18 -22.92
N ILE A 321 -16.44 -7.94 -23.36
CA ILE A 321 -15.67 -6.76 -22.92
C ILE A 321 -16.45 -5.47 -23.21
N GLU A 322 -17.16 -5.41 -24.34
CA GLU A 322 -18.03 -4.27 -24.69
C GLU A 322 -19.08 -4.01 -23.61
N GLU A 323 -19.78 -5.06 -23.18
CA GLU A 323 -20.82 -4.93 -22.17
C GLU A 323 -20.23 -4.51 -20.82
N ILE A 324 -19.09 -5.09 -20.44
CA ILE A 324 -18.42 -4.78 -19.16
C ILE A 324 -17.94 -3.32 -19.14
N LEU A 325 -17.32 -2.85 -20.23
CA LEU A 325 -16.91 -1.44 -20.38
C LEU A 325 -18.11 -0.48 -20.32
N ASN A 326 -19.29 -0.93 -20.73
CA ASN A 326 -20.56 -0.19 -20.59
C ASN A 326 -21.25 -0.38 -19.23
N GLY A 327 -20.57 -0.99 -18.25
CA GLY A 327 -21.01 -1.11 -16.87
C GLY A 327 -21.81 -2.38 -16.54
N LYS A 328 -21.91 -3.35 -17.46
CA LYS A 328 -22.53 -4.64 -17.16
C LYS A 328 -21.62 -5.43 -16.22
N MET A 329 -22.15 -5.81 -15.06
CA MET A 329 -21.47 -6.66 -14.08
C MET A 329 -22.06 -8.07 -14.09
N PRO A 330 -21.31 -9.09 -13.63
CA PRO A 330 -21.87 -10.43 -13.40
C PRO A 330 -23.08 -10.38 -12.48
N ASP A 331 -24.13 -11.11 -12.87
CA ASP A 331 -25.35 -11.23 -12.12
C ASP A 331 -25.18 -12.29 -11.03
N LEU A 332 -24.66 -11.86 -9.88
CA LEU A 332 -24.42 -12.70 -8.71
C LEU A 332 -25.17 -12.15 -7.49
N PRO A 333 -25.49 -13.01 -6.50
CA PRO A 333 -26.05 -12.57 -5.23
C PRO A 333 -25.13 -11.54 -4.56
N GLN A 334 -25.56 -10.28 -4.49
CA GLN A 334 -24.77 -9.26 -3.82
C GLN A 334 -25.02 -9.28 -2.31
N GLY A 335 -23.96 -9.60 -1.57
CA GLY A 335 -23.80 -9.36 -0.15
C GLY A 335 -22.31 -9.22 0.08
N LEU A 336 -21.87 -8.03 0.52
CA LEU A 336 -20.48 -7.60 0.77
C LEU A 336 -19.44 -8.74 0.75
N SER A 337 -18.93 -9.08 -0.43
CA SER A 337 -17.65 -9.76 -0.50
C SER A 337 -16.62 -8.75 -0.01
N LYS A 338 -15.97 -9.04 1.12
CA LYS A 338 -14.70 -8.37 1.48
C LYS A 338 -13.88 -8.23 0.20
N ALA A 339 -13.42 -7.01 -0.05
CA ALA A 339 -12.77 -6.62 -1.30
C ALA A 339 -11.68 -7.64 -1.72
N TYR A 340 -11.34 -7.58 -3.01
CA TYR A 340 -10.23 -8.34 -3.60
C TYR A 340 -8.94 -8.27 -2.75
N TYR A 341 -8.76 -7.17 -2.02
CA TYR A 341 -7.68 -6.95 -1.06
C TYR A 341 -8.22 -6.83 0.36
N LYS A 342 -7.38 -7.08 1.36
CA LYS A 342 -7.72 -6.72 2.74
C LYS A 342 -7.99 -5.21 2.75
N GLU A 343 -9.22 -4.84 3.07
CA GLU A 343 -9.65 -3.43 3.09
C GLU A 343 -8.65 -2.61 3.89
N ALA A 344 -8.20 -1.52 3.27
CA ALA A 344 -7.29 -0.63 3.92
C ALA A 344 -8.06 0.17 4.99
N SER A 345 -7.41 0.36 6.14
CA SER A 345 -8.03 1.08 7.25
C SER A 345 -8.24 2.54 6.88
N ALA A 346 -9.44 3.08 7.13
CA ALA A 346 -9.76 4.48 6.82
C ALA A 346 -8.74 5.44 7.46
N SER A 347 -8.22 6.38 6.66
CA SER A 347 -7.25 7.37 7.13
C SER A 347 -7.97 8.52 7.84
N LYS A 348 -7.40 9.01 8.95
CA LYS A 348 -7.83 10.25 9.60
C LYS A 348 -7.33 11.45 8.78
N VAL A 349 -7.99 11.77 7.68
CA VAL A 349 -7.69 12.98 6.89
C VAL A 349 -8.54 14.15 7.38
N ASP A 350 -7.88 15.28 7.67
CA ASP A 350 -8.52 16.55 8.01
C ASP A 350 -9.23 17.13 6.76
N LYS A 351 -10.56 17.13 6.77
CA LYS A 351 -11.44 17.43 5.62
C LYS A 351 -11.54 18.92 5.26
N SER A 352 -10.82 19.81 5.93
CA SER A 352 -11.13 21.25 5.91
C SER A 352 -10.64 22.06 4.70
N LEU A 353 -9.93 21.49 3.70
CA LEU A 353 -9.26 22.31 2.67
C LEU A 353 -9.29 21.76 1.23
N LYS A 354 -10.32 21.02 0.80
CA LYS A 354 -10.49 20.68 -0.64
C LYS A 354 -10.90 21.92 -1.44
N GLN A 355 -9.94 22.66 -1.99
CA GLN A 355 -10.18 23.56 -3.12
C GLN A 355 -9.24 23.21 -4.29
N LYS A 356 -9.88 22.64 -5.32
CA LYS A 356 -9.50 22.46 -6.74
C LYS A 356 -8.13 22.98 -7.19
N LEU A 357 -7.45 22.18 -8.02
CA LEU A 357 -6.92 22.68 -9.29
C LEU A 357 -7.06 21.59 -10.37
N MET A 358 -7.87 21.89 -11.39
CA MET A 358 -7.85 21.24 -12.69
C MET A 358 -6.63 21.76 -13.46
N ILE A 359 -5.84 20.87 -14.04
CA ILE A 359 -5.09 21.11 -15.29
C ILE A 359 -5.32 19.91 -16.18
#